data_AF-A0A971FF72-F1
#
_entry.id   AF-A0A971FF72-F1
#
_cell.length_a   1.000
_cell.length_b   1.000
_cell.length_c   1.000
_cell.angle_alpha   90.00
_cell.angle_beta   90.00
_cell.angle_gamma   90.00
#
_symmetry.space_group_name_H-M   'P 1'
#
loop_
_entity.id
_entity.type
_entity.pdbx_description
1 polymer ?
#
loop_
_entity_poly.entity_id
_entity_poly.type
_entity_poly.pdbx_seq_one_letter_code
_entity_poly.pdbx_strand_id
1 'polypeptide(L)' 'MAEKKSFLLRLPPELLEDLNRWAADELRSLNGQIEYLLRDAVRKRGRERKRTEPEAKEPEEDGGRL' A
#
# COMPACT_ATOMS: atom_id res chain seq x y z
N MET A 1 -0.22 0.06 -14.10
CA MET A 1 -0.45 -0.31 -12.68
C MET A 1 -0.41 0.97 -11.87
N ALA A 2 -1.38 1.22 -10.98
CA ALA A 2 -1.33 2.42 -10.13
C ALA A 2 -0.01 2.44 -9.36
N GLU A 3 0.68 3.57 -9.38
CA GLU A 3 1.99 3.71 -8.76
C GLU A 3 1.89 3.45 -7.25
N LYS A 4 2.63 2.44 -6.76
CA LYS A 4 2.69 2.12 -5.33
C LYS A 4 3.75 3.00 -4.70
N LYS A 5 3.34 3.92 -3.83
CA LYS A 5 4.28 4.75 -3.06
C LYS A 5 4.79 3.97 -1.85
N SER A 6 6.10 3.78 -1.77
CA SER A 6 6.78 3.21 -0.60
C SER A 6 6.84 4.25 0.52
N PHE A 7 6.62 3.81 1.76
CA PHE A 7 6.77 4.64 2.96
C PHE A 7 7.41 3.83 4.08
N LEU A 8 8.09 4.51 5.00
CA LEU A 8 8.67 3.87 6.19
C LEU A 8 7.59 3.73 7.27
N LEU A 9 7.37 2.51 7.74
CA LEU A 9 6.46 2.20 8.85
C LEU A 9 7.28 1.76 10.06
N ARG A 10 7.07 2.42 11.21
CA ARG A 10 7.68 2.04 12.48
C ARG A 10 6.68 1.23 13.29
N LEU A 11 7.06 0.03 13.70
CA LEU A 11 6.25 -0.88 14.50
C LEU A 11 7.09 -1.40 15.67
N PRO A 12 6.47 -1.70 16.82
CA PRO A 12 7.10 -2.52 17.84
C PRO A 12 7.53 -3.89 17.27
N PRO A 13 8.70 -4.44 17.65
CA PRO A 13 9.16 -5.73 17.14
C PRO A 13 8.17 -6.87 17.34
N GLU A 14 7.51 -6.93 18.51
CA GLU A 14 6.53 -7.95 18.85
C GLU A 14 5.33 -7.94 17.89
N LEU A 15 4.85 -6.75 17.52
CA LEU A 15 3.75 -6.60 16.57
C LEU A 15 4.17 -7.04 15.17
N LEU A 16 5.42 -6.76 14.78
CA LEU A 16 5.95 -7.20 13.49
C LEU A 16 6.01 -8.73 13.41
N GLU A 17 6.41 -9.40 14.48
CA GLU A 17 6.43 -10.87 14.55
C GLU A 17 5.03 -11.47 14.43
N ASP A 18 4.05 -10.93 15.15
CA ASP A 18 2.67 -11.41 15.09
C ASP A 18 2.04 -11.20 13.70
N LEU A 19 2.32 -10.06 13.05
CA LEU A 19 1.90 -9.81 11.67
C LEU A 19 2.57 -10.78 10.68
N ASN A 20 3.85 -11.12 10.88
CA ASN A 20 4.54 -12.11 10.03
C ASN A 20 3.92 -13.51 10.17
N ARG A 21 3.63 -13.93 11.40
CA ARG A 21 2.99 -15.23 11.68
C ARG A 21 1.62 -15.32 11.03
N TRP A 22 0.78 -14.30 11.22
CA TRP A 22 -0.53 -14.23 10.60
C TRP A 22 -0.46 -14.22 9.06
N ALA A 23 0.48 -13.47 8.49
CA ALA A 23 0.69 -13.48 7.03
C ALA A 23 1.06 -14.89 6.53
N ALA A 24 1.93 -15.61 7.26
CA ALA A 24 2.32 -16.99 6.92
C ALA A 24 1.13 -17.97 6.99
N ASP A 25 0.29 -17.84 8.02
CA ASP A 25 -0.92 -18.67 8.18
C ASP A 25 -1.92 -18.48 7.02
N GLU A 26 -2.00 -17.26 6.47
CA GLU A 26 -2.83 -16.93 5.29
C GLU A 26 -2.11 -17.10 3.94
N LEU A 27 -0.90 -17.68 3.93
CA LEU A 27 -0.05 -17.83 2.73
C LEU A 27 0.14 -16.52 1.95
N ARG A 28 0.30 -15.41 2.69
CA ARG A 28 0.46 -14.06 2.15
C ARG A 28 1.83 -13.48 2.51
N SER A 29 2.32 -12.56 1.69
CA SER A 29 3.46 -11.72 2.09
C SER A 29 3.06 -10.77 3.21
N LEU A 30 4.00 -10.39 4.07
CA LEU A 30 3.78 -9.39 5.12
C LEU A 30 3.21 -8.08 4.56
N ASN A 31 3.76 -7.58 3.44
CA ASN A 31 3.27 -6.36 2.80
C ASN A 31 1.82 -6.53 2.31
N GLY A 32 1.46 -7.69 1.76
CA GLY A 32 0.09 -7.99 1.37
C GLY A 32 -0.85 -8.04 2.58
N GLN A 33 -0.38 -8.59 3.71
CA GLN A 33 -1.16 -8.64 4.95
C GLN A 33 -1.43 -7.23 5.49
N ILE A 34 -0.39 -6.39 5.56
CA ILE A 34 -0.50 -4.99 5.98
C ILE A 34 -1.46 -4.24 5.06
N GLU A 35 -1.34 -4.39 3.74
CA GLU A 35 -2.24 -3.73 2.79
C GLU A 35 -3.71 -4.14 3.02
N TYR A 36 -3.97 -5.43 3.19
CA TYR A 36 -5.32 -5.95 3.46
C TYR A 36 -5.91 -5.34 4.74
N LEU A 37 -5.15 -5.36 5.84
CA LEU A 37 -5.59 -4.84 7.13
C LEU A 37 -5.89 -3.34 7.07
N LEU A 38 -5.02 -2.56 6.41
CA LEU A 38 -5.21 -1.12 6.26
C LEU A 38 -6.44 -0.80 5.40
N ARG A 39 -6.65 -1.52 4.29
CA ARG A 39 -7.85 -1.35 3.45
C ARG A 39 -9.12 -1.68 4.21
N ASP A 40 -9.13 -2.81 4.92
CA ASP A 40 -10.29 -3.22 5.71
C ASP A 40 -10.58 -2.23 6.84
N ALA A 41 -9.56 -1.74 7.54
CA ALA A 41 -9.71 -0.72 8.58
C ALA A 41 -10.30 0.59 8.03
N VAL A 42 -9.82 1.08 6.88
CA VAL A 42 -10.34 2.29 6.23
C VAL A 42 -11.78 2.10 5.78
N ARG A 43 -12.10 0.94 5.19
CA ARG A 43 -13.46 0.57 4.77
C ARG A 43 -14.42 0.52 5.95
N LYS A 44 -14.05 -0.16 7.04
CA LYS A 44 -14.85 -0.23 8.28
C LYS A 44 -15.10 1.15 8.90
N ARG A 45 -14.19 2.10 8.70
CA ARG A 45 -14.35 3.50 9.13
C ARG A 45 -15.17 4.35 8.16
N GLY A 46 -15.62 3.80 7.02
CA GLY A 46 -16.34 4.54 5.99
C GLY A 46 -15.51 5.62 5.29
N ARG A 47 -14.18 5.53 5.37
CA ARG A 47 -13.25 6.54 4.81
C ARG A 47 -12.63 6.11 3.48
N GLU A 48 -13.12 5.03 2.90
CA GLU A 48 -12.65 4.57 1.60
C GLU A 48 -12.97 5.64 0.54
N ARG A 49 -11.93 6.12 -0.13
CA ARG A 49 -12.10 7.06 -1.24
C ARG A 49 -12.85 6.32 -2.35
N LYS A 50 -13.98 6.86 -2.80
CA LYS A 50 -14.60 6.38 -4.04
C LYS A 50 -13.55 6.49 -5.14
N ARG A 51 -13.32 5.40 -5.85
CA ARG A 51 -12.33 5.33 -6.93
C ARG A 51 -12.75 6.31 -8.03
N THR A 52 -12.24 7.53 -7.98
CA THR A 52 -12.15 8.39 -9.16
C THR A 52 -11.02 7.82 -10.00
N GLU A 53 -11.32 7.43 -11.22
CA GLU A 53 -10.33 6.92 -12.17
C GLU A 53 -9.14 7.88 -12.24
N PRO A 54 -7.89 7.39 -12.23
CA PRO A 54 -6.74 8.28 -12.28
C PRO A 54 -6.63 8.88 -13.69
N GLU A 55 -6.73 10.21 -13.76
CA GLU A 55 -6.26 11.01 -14.89
C GLU A 55 -4.86 10.52 -15.31
N ALA A 56 -4.75 10.10 -16.56
CA ALA A 56 -3.48 9.75 -17.17
C ALA A 56 -2.60 11.00 -17.19
N LYS A 57 -1.54 11.02 -16.37
CA LYS A 57 -0.48 12.01 -16.53
C LYS A 57 0.45 11.50 -17.64
N GLU A 58 0.47 12.26 -18.73
CA GLU A 58 1.37 12.09 -19.87
C GLU A 58 2.84 12.16 -19.41
N PRO A 59 3.77 11.44 -20.07
CA PRO A 59 5.19 11.53 -19.74
C PRO A 59 5.74 12.89 -20.16
N GLU A 60 6.31 13.64 -19.22
CA GLU A 60 7.13 14.82 -19.52
C GLU A 60 8.40 14.35 -20.24
N GLU A 61 8.54 14.72 -21.52
CA GLU A 61 9.78 14.61 -22.28
C GLU A 61 10.79 15.64 -21.75
N ASP A 62 11.79 15.19 -20.99
CA ASP A 62 12.99 15.98 -20.72
C ASP A 62 14.16 15.47 -21.58
N GLY A 63 14.29 16.09 -22.76
CA GLY A 63 15.38 15.89 -23.71
C GLY A 63 16.01 17.24 -24.03
N GLY A 64 16.78 17.76 -23.06
CA GLY A 64 17.36 19.09 -23.04
C GLY A 64 18.21 19.48 -24.26
N ARG A 65 18.13 20.79 -24.55
CA ARG A 65 19.16 21.62 -25.19
C ARG A 65 20.58 21.11 -24.95
N LEU A 66 21.31 20.85 -26.03
CA LEU A 66 22.69 21.32 -26.27
C LEU A 66 22.88 21.56 -27.78
#